data_AF-A0A5M4AB26-F1
#
_entry.id   AF-A0A5M4AB26-F1
#
_cell.length_a   1.000
_cell.length_b   1.000
_cell.length_c   1.000
_cell.angle_alpha   90.00
_cell.angle_beta   90.00
_cell.angle_gamma   90.00
#
_symmetry.space_group_name_H-M   'P 1'
#
loop_
_entity.id
_entity.type
_entity.pdbx_description
1 polymer ?
#
loop_
_entity_poly.entity_id
_entity_poly.type
_entity_poly.pdbx_seq_one_letter_code
_entity_poly.pdbx_strand_id
1 'polypeptide(L)'
;MKKLMLAGMIVLAFTLQAFAQQEMKVQVPMEKLVIDQSQVPQVVKTAVRKDVADGQPVQWHTFPYVFKKYGWNVINPKLVKKDKKPDQYEVYIKTNHGGRIDAVYGKDGNLVRMREVLKNIELPIKIDDAIAKSQYKDWNISKDKELITVGGEHVKHYVVKLSKGDQHKTLFIDEKGNFLPHV
;
A
#
# COMPACT_ATOMS: atom_id res chain seq x y z
N MET A 1 -3.75 61.06 7.22
CA MET A 1 -4.21 59.96 6.35
C MET A 1 -3.03 59.23 5.69
N LYS A 2 -2.17 58.54 6.46
CA LYS A 2 -1.06 57.71 5.93
C LYS A 2 -0.87 56.37 6.66
N LYS A 3 -1.71 56.07 7.66
CA LYS A 3 -1.62 54.82 8.46
C LYS A 3 -2.69 53.78 8.10
N LEU A 4 -3.55 54.07 7.10
CA LEU A 4 -4.66 53.20 6.70
C LEU A 4 -4.37 52.36 5.45
N MET A 5 -3.25 52.55 4.77
CA MET A 5 -2.92 51.77 3.56
C MET A 5 -2.14 50.48 3.82
N LEU A 6 -1.60 50.26 5.03
CA LEU A 6 -0.80 49.07 5.33
C LEU A 6 -1.64 47.86 5.77
N ALA A 7 -2.88 48.09 6.23
CA ALA A 7 -3.76 47.01 6.72
C ALA A 7 -4.46 46.24 5.59
N GLY A 8 -4.55 46.81 4.38
CA GLY A 8 -5.20 46.17 3.23
C GLY A 8 -4.35 45.09 2.53
N MET A 9 -3.01 45.11 2.71
CA MET A 9 -2.09 44.25 1.95
C MET A 9 -1.79 42.91 2.65
N ILE A 10 -2.07 42.79 3.95
CA ILE A 10 -1.82 41.56 4.73
C ILE A 10 -2.99 40.57 4.61
N VAL A 11 -4.20 41.04 4.30
CA VAL A 11 -5.41 40.18 4.24
C VAL A 11 -5.50 39.40 2.92
N LEU A 12 -4.87 39.87 1.84
CA LEU A 12 -4.88 39.18 0.53
C LEU A 12 -3.89 38.01 0.42
N ALA A 13 -2.88 37.92 1.29
CA ALA A 13 -1.90 36.83 1.26
C ALA A 13 -2.38 35.54 1.95
N PHE A 14 -3.41 35.63 2.81
CA PHE A 14 -3.91 34.48 3.57
C PHE A 14 -5.03 33.69 2.88
N THR A 15 -5.66 34.21 1.83
CA THR A 15 -6.78 33.53 1.17
C THR A 15 -6.36 32.58 0.03
N LEU A 16 -5.11 32.67 -0.45
CA LEU A 16 -4.63 31.84 -1.56
C LEU A 16 -4.10 30.46 -1.12
N GLN A 17 -3.90 30.21 0.17
CA GLN A 17 -3.45 28.89 0.66
C GLN A 17 -4.59 27.87 0.84
N ALA A 18 -5.85 28.31 0.87
CA ALA A 18 -7.00 27.44 1.11
C ALA A 18 -7.42 26.57 -0.10
N PHE A 19 -6.89 26.85 -1.30
CA PHE A 19 -7.26 26.12 -2.52
C PHE A 19 -6.23 25.08 -2.99
N ALA A 20 -5.12 24.89 -2.28
CA ALA A 20 -4.05 23.97 -2.70
C ALA A 20 -4.20 22.53 -2.18
N GLN A 21 -5.17 22.25 -1.30
CA GLN A 21 -5.37 20.92 -0.69
C GLN A 21 -6.85 20.49 -0.71
N GLN A 22 -7.49 20.50 -1.87
CA GLN A 22 -8.59 19.56 -2.09
C GLN A 22 -8.02 18.27 -2.68
N GLU A 23 -7.55 17.38 -1.80
CA GLU A 23 -7.49 15.96 -2.15
C GLU A 23 -8.92 15.54 -2.54
N MET A 24 -9.12 15.15 -3.80
CA MET A 24 -10.38 14.58 -4.25
C MET A 24 -10.64 13.27 -3.50
N LYS A 25 -11.28 13.36 -2.34
CA LYS A 25 -11.80 12.21 -1.58
C LYS A 25 -13.11 11.78 -2.20
N VAL A 26 -13.05 11.13 -3.36
CA VAL A 26 -14.19 10.37 -3.86
C VAL A 26 -14.35 9.17 -2.93
N GLN A 27 -15.37 9.16 -2.08
CA GLN A 27 -15.68 8.01 -1.22
C GLN A 27 -16.49 7.01 -2.06
N VAL A 28 -15.82 6.01 -2.63
CA VAL A 28 -16.52 4.84 -3.18
C VAL A 28 -16.86 3.94 -2.00
N PRO A 29 -18.14 3.61 -1.75
CA PRO A 29 -18.49 2.65 -0.71
C PRO A 29 -17.76 1.34 -0.96
N MET A 30 -17.01 0.85 0.02
CA MET A 30 -16.21 -0.38 -0.08
C MET A 30 -17.05 -1.58 -0.55
N GLU A 31 -18.32 -1.64 -0.15
CA GLU A 31 -19.29 -2.65 -0.57
C GLU A 31 -19.48 -2.70 -2.10
N LYS A 32 -19.42 -1.56 -2.80
CA LYS A 32 -19.54 -1.51 -4.27
C LYS A 32 -18.33 -2.06 -5.00
N LEU A 33 -17.24 -2.35 -4.29
CA LEU A 33 -16.03 -2.92 -4.86
C LEU A 33 -15.99 -4.43 -4.74
N VAL A 34 -16.75 -5.02 -3.82
CA VAL A 34 -16.82 -6.47 -3.62
C VAL A 34 -17.48 -7.12 -4.84
N ILE A 35 -16.88 -8.22 -5.31
CA ILE A 35 -17.38 -9.00 -6.45
C ILE A 35 -17.42 -10.49 -6.10
N ASP A 36 -18.31 -11.22 -6.76
CA ASP A 36 -18.39 -12.67 -6.65
C ASP A 36 -17.22 -13.35 -7.35
N GLN A 37 -16.81 -14.52 -6.84
CA GLN A 37 -15.75 -15.33 -7.45
C GLN A 37 -16.07 -15.76 -8.89
N SER A 38 -17.36 -15.80 -9.27
CA SER A 38 -17.82 -16.06 -10.64
C SER A 38 -17.48 -14.92 -11.62
N GLN A 39 -17.34 -13.69 -11.11
CA GLN A 39 -17.00 -12.50 -11.89
C GLN A 39 -15.48 -12.35 -12.12
N VAL A 40 -14.68 -13.17 -11.42
CA VAL A 40 -13.21 -13.17 -11.53
C VAL A 40 -12.76 -14.12 -12.65
N PRO A 41 -11.98 -13.65 -13.64
CA PRO A 41 -11.45 -14.48 -14.72
C PRO A 41 -10.70 -15.71 -14.19
N GLN A 42 -10.86 -16.85 -14.87
CA GLN A 42 -10.19 -18.10 -14.47
C GLN A 42 -8.66 -17.97 -14.48
N VAL A 43 -8.11 -17.17 -15.39
CA VAL A 43 -6.67 -16.89 -15.46
C VAL A 43 -6.17 -16.20 -14.18
N VAL A 44 -6.92 -15.23 -13.66
CA VAL A 44 -6.61 -14.53 -12.40
C VAL A 44 -6.67 -15.50 -11.22
N LYS A 45 -7.71 -16.32 -11.12
CA LYS A 45 -7.83 -17.33 -10.05
C LYS A 45 -6.69 -18.35 -10.07
N THR A 46 -6.20 -18.68 -11.27
CA THR A 46 -5.07 -19.61 -11.44
C THR A 46 -3.76 -18.94 -11.07
N ALA A 47 -3.55 -17.68 -11.44
CA ALA A 47 -2.39 -16.89 -11.03
C ALA A 47 -2.30 -16.76 -9.51
N VAL A 48 -3.42 -16.43 -8.83
CA VAL A 48 -3.45 -16.38 -7.35
C VAL A 48 -3.03 -17.70 -6.73
N ARG A 49 -3.55 -18.84 -7.23
CA ARG A 49 -3.17 -20.17 -6.72
C ARG A 49 -1.71 -20.54 -6.97
N LYS A 50 -1.08 -19.96 -8.00
CA LYS A 50 0.33 -20.17 -8.33
C LYS A 50 1.23 -19.31 -7.43
N ASP A 51 0.88 -18.05 -7.25
CA ASP A 51 1.72 -17.06 -6.60
C ASP A 51 1.56 -17.04 -5.07
N VAL A 52 0.39 -17.46 -4.56
CA VAL A 52 0.07 -17.53 -3.14
C VAL A 52 -0.10 -18.98 -2.70
N ALA A 53 0.90 -19.50 -2.00
CA ALA A 53 0.89 -20.88 -1.47
C ALA A 53 0.21 -21.01 -0.10
N ASP A 54 0.11 -19.91 0.66
CA ASP A 54 -0.43 -19.92 2.03
C ASP A 54 -1.79 -19.23 2.13
N GLY A 55 -2.74 -19.89 2.79
CA GLY A 55 -4.10 -19.39 2.97
C GLY A 55 -5.05 -19.67 1.81
N GLN A 56 -6.26 -19.13 1.91
CA GLN A 56 -7.30 -19.22 0.87
C GLN A 56 -7.94 -17.85 0.61
N PRO A 57 -8.34 -17.54 -0.63
CA PRO A 57 -9.12 -16.34 -0.95
C PRO A 57 -10.37 -16.25 -0.10
N VAL A 58 -10.53 -15.13 0.60
CA VAL A 58 -11.69 -14.84 1.44
C VAL A 58 -12.65 -13.89 0.73
N GLN A 59 -12.12 -12.86 0.05
CA GLN A 59 -12.94 -11.84 -0.59
C GLN A 59 -12.26 -11.28 -1.83
N TRP A 60 -13.06 -11.00 -2.86
CA TRP A 60 -12.61 -10.43 -4.11
C TRP A 60 -13.17 -9.03 -4.27
N HIS A 61 -12.36 -8.15 -4.87
CA HIS A 61 -12.75 -6.80 -5.19
C HIS A 61 -12.34 -6.41 -6.61
N THR A 62 -13.08 -5.48 -7.20
CA THR A 62 -12.51 -4.65 -8.26
C THR A 62 -11.44 -3.73 -7.66
N PHE A 63 -10.37 -3.46 -8.40
CA PHE A 63 -9.31 -2.55 -7.95
C PHE A 63 -9.36 -1.24 -8.75
N PRO A 64 -10.10 -0.22 -8.28
CA PRO A 64 -10.16 1.08 -8.93
C PRO A 64 -9.01 2.02 -8.53
N TYR A 65 -8.02 1.54 -7.80
CA TYR A 65 -7.01 2.39 -7.17
C TYR A 65 -5.74 2.51 -8.01
N VAL A 66 -4.95 3.57 -7.74
CA VAL A 66 -3.59 3.70 -8.24
C VAL A 66 -2.59 3.32 -7.13
N PHE A 67 -1.47 2.73 -7.53
CA PHE A 67 -0.38 2.44 -6.60
C PHE A 67 0.47 3.69 -6.36
N LYS A 68 0.67 4.06 -5.10
CA LYS A 68 1.84 4.85 -4.68
C LYS A 68 3.04 3.92 -4.54
N LYS A 69 4.27 4.48 -4.42
CA LYS A 69 5.50 3.69 -4.40
C LYS A 69 5.44 2.49 -3.44
N TYR A 70 5.01 2.71 -2.20
CA TYR A 70 4.82 1.64 -1.19
C TYR A 70 3.40 1.56 -0.62
N GLY A 71 2.44 2.29 -1.21
CA GLY A 71 1.08 2.44 -0.71
C GLY A 71 0.00 2.16 -1.76
N TRP A 72 -1.22 1.99 -1.29
CA TRP A 72 -2.45 1.86 -2.05
C TRP A 72 -3.09 3.24 -1.88
N ASN A 73 -3.07 4.12 -2.88
CA ASN A 73 -3.63 5.46 -2.68
C ASN A 73 -4.07 6.10 -3.99
N VAL A 74 -5.27 6.69 -3.88
CA VAL A 74 -6.08 7.41 -4.87
C VAL A 74 -7.03 6.51 -5.66
N ILE A 75 -8.31 6.64 -5.31
CA ILE A 75 -9.46 6.11 -6.04
C ILE A 75 -9.48 6.76 -7.42
N ASN A 76 -9.60 5.95 -8.48
CA ASN A 76 -9.91 6.44 -9.81
C ASN A 76 -11.44 6.46 -9.99
N PRO A 77 -12.10 7.62 -9.91
CA PRO A 77 -13.55 7.74 -10.08
C PRO A 77 -14.05 7.27 -11.45
N LYS A 78 -13.18 7.15 -12.47
CA LYS A 78 -13.55 6.64 -13.79
C LYS A 78 -13.72 5.12 -13.84
N LEU A 79 -13.24 4.38 -12.83
CA LEU A 79 -13.29 2.90 -12.77
C LEU A 79 -14.52 2.37 -12.01
N VAL A 80 -15.36 3.25 -11.44
CA VAL A 80 -16.52 2.88 -10.59
C VAL A 80 -17.81 2.67 -11.40
N LYS A 81 -17.74 2.72 -12.73
CA LYS A 81 -18.92 2.45 -13.57
C LYS A 81 -19.21 0.95 -13.56
N LYS A 82 -20.34 0.57 -12.96
CA LYS A 82 -20.84 -0.81 -12.79
C LYS A 82 -20.88 -1.63 -14.08
N ASP A 83 -20.92 -0.95 -15.24
CA ASP A 83 -21.11 -1.57 -16.55
C ASP A 83 -19.79 -1.91 -17.26
N LYS A 84 -18.64 -1.49 -16.73
CA LYS A 84 -17.32 -1.84 -17.29
C LYS A 84 -16.72 -3.01 -16.53
N LYS A 85 -16.32 -4.07 -17.26
CA LYS A 85 -15.49 -5.13 -16.67
C LYS A 85 -14.23 -4.52 -16.05
N PRO A 86 -13.88 -4.87 -14.80
CA PRO A 86 -12.69 -4.32 -14.16
C PRO A 86 -11.43 -4.79 -14.90
N ASP A 87 -10.47 -3.88 -15.05
CA ASP A 87 -9.18 -4.20 -15.66
C ASP A 87 -8.18 -4.80 -14.65
N GLN A 88 -8.49 -4.69 -13.35
CA GLN A 88 -7.69 -5.23 -12.23
C GLN A 88 -8.59 -5.79 -11.13
N TYR A 89 -8.10 -6.83 -10.48
CA TYR A 89 -8.79 -7.62 -9.46
C TYR A 89 -7.94 -7.68 -8.20
N GLU A 90 -8.51 -7.33 -7.06
CA GLU A 90 -7.88 -7.47 -5.75
C GLU A 90 -8.46 -8.68 -5.03
N VAL A 91 -7.60 -9.45 -4.37
CA VAL A 91 -7.97 -10.58 -3.54
C VAL A 91 -7.42 -10.37 -2.14
N TYR A 92 -8.31 -10.55 -1.16
CA TYR A 92 -7.96 -10.63 0.25
C TYR A 92 -7.87 -12.10 0.66
N ILE A 93 -6.76 -12.47 1.26
CA ILE A 93 -6.43 -13.84 1.69
C ILE A 93 -6.03 -13.79 3.16
N LYS A 94 -6.60 -14.68 3.98
CA LYS A 94 -6.10 -14.94 5.34
C LYS A 94 -5.06 -16.04 5.26
N THR A 95 -3.85 -15.76 5.73
CA THR A 95 -2.74 -16.73 5.75
C THR A 95 -2.91 -17.68 6.95
N ASN A 96 -2.39 -18.90 6.86
CA ASN A 96 -2.51 -19.86 7.97
C ASN A 96 -1.74 -19.42 9.23
N HIS A 97 -0.72 -18.58 9.06
CA HIS A 97 0.09 -18.02 10.16
C HIS A 97 -0.52 -16.76 10.81
N GLY A 98 -1.81 -16.49 10.62
CA GLY A 98 -2.53 -15.38 11.28
C GLY A 98 -2.29 -13.98 10.67
N GLY A 99 -1.50 -13.90 9.60
CA GLY A 99 -1.33 -12.73 8.74
C GLY A 99 -2.45 -12.53 7.72
N ARG A 100 -2.18 -11.68 6.72
CA ARG A 100 -3.07 -11.44 5.58
C ARG A 100 -2.28 -11.11 4.33
N ILE A 101 -2.86 -11.41 3.18
CA ILE A 101 -2.35 -11.00 1.88
C ILE A 101 -3.44 -10.19 1.16
N ASP A 102 -3.05 -9.01 0.69
CA ASP A 102 -3.82 -8.17 -0.23
C ASP A 102 -3.08 -8.16 -1.57
N ALA A 103 -3.60 -8.86 -2.58
CA ALA A 103 -2.93 -9.03 -3.87
C ALA A 103 -3.79 -8.54 -5.03
N VAL A 104 -3.15 -7.85 -5.97
CA VAL A 104 -3.79 -7.21 -7.12
C VAL A 104 -3.20 -7.78 -8.40
N TYR A 105 -4.08 -8.24 -9.26
CA TYR A 105 -3.77 -8.85 -10.55
C TYR A 105 -4.44 -8.09 -11.68
N GLY A 106 -3.80 -8.00 -12.84
CA GLY A 106 -4.47 -7.58 -14.06
C GLY A 106 -5.44 -8.63 -14.57
N LYS A 107 -6.33 -8.25 -15.48
CA LYS A 107 -7.32 -9.15 -16.09
C LYS A 107 -6.75 -10.37 -16.83
N ASP A 108 -5.48 -10.32 -17.22
CA ASP A 108 -4.71 -11.40 -17.83
C ASP A 108 -4.01 -12.31 -16.81
N GLY A 109 -4.14 -12.02 -15.51
CA GLY A 109 -3.54 -12.78 -14.43
C GLY A 109 -2.09 -12.39 -14.11
N ASN A 110 -1.58 -11.28 -14.62
CA ASN A 110 -0.26 -10.80 -14.20
C ASN A 110 -0.32 -10.21 -12.77
N LEU A 111 0.65 -10.55 -11.92
CA LEU A 111 0.77 -9.91 -10.61
C LEU A 111 1.14 -8.44 -10.81
N VAL A 112 0.30 -7.53 -10.31
CA VAL A 112 0.59 -6.10 -10.30
C VAL A 112 1.28 -5.75 -8.99
N ARG A 113 0.70 -6.16 -7.87
CA ARG A 113 1.27 -5.96 -6.53
C ARG A 113 0.66 -6.91 -5.52
N MET A 114 1.46 -7.33 -4.56
CA MET A 114 1.01 -8.07 -3.39
C MET A 114 1.57 -7.43 -2.12
N ARG A 115 0.75 -7.32 -1.08
CA ARG A 115 1.17 -6.95 0.26
C ARG A 115 0.80 -8.05 1.22
N GLU A 116 1.79 -8.58 1.90
CA GLU A 116 1.63 -9.60 2.92
C GLU A 116 1.99 -9.01 4.28
N VAL A 117 1.13 -9.24 5.27
CA VAL A 117 1.41 -8.95 6.69
C VAL A 117 1.91 -10.22 7.34
N LEU A 118 3.21 -10.26 7.63
CA LEU A 118 3.91 -11.39 8.24
C LEU A 118 3.84 -11.24 9.77
N LYS A 119 3.12 -12.15 10.44
CA LYS A 119 2.92 -12.10 11.89
C LYS A 119 4.04 -12.79 12.65
N ASN A 120 4.76 -12.03 13.47
CA ASN A 120 5.84 -12.56 14.31
C ASN A 120 6.87 -13.42 13.55
N ILE A 121 7.21 -13.03 12.33
CA ILE A 121 8.20 -13.71 11.49
C ILE A 121 9.54 -12.97 11.56
N GLU A 122 10.63 -13.73 11.61
CA GLU A 122 12.01 -13.23 11.57
C GLU A 122 12.32 -12.60 10.21
N LEU A 123 13.14 -11.55 10.19
CA LEU A 123 13.58 -10.96 8.93
C LEU A 123 14.69 -11.82 8.31
N PRO A 124 14.87 -11.76 6.99
CA PRO A 124 16.07 -12.28 6.37
C PRO A 124 17.31 -11.66 7.04
N ILE A 125 18.33 -12.47 7.29
CA ILE A 125 19.55 -12.05 8.02
C ILE A 125 20.20 -10.79 7.45
N LYS A 126 20.17 -10.61 6.12
CA LYS A 126 20.72 -9.41 5.46
C LYS A 126 20.02 -8.12 5.89
N ILE A 127 18.72 -8.19 6.17
CA ILE A 127 17.90 -7.05 6.59
C ILE A 127 18.15 -6.76 8.07
N ASP A 128 18.18 -7.78 8.91
CA ASP A 128 18.53 -7.61 10.33
C ASP A 128 19.93 -7.02 10.50
N ASP A 129 20.92 -7.54 9.74
CA ASP A 129 22.28 -7.00 9.70
C ASP A 129 22.31 -5.52 9.29
N ALA A 130 21.55 -5.16 8.26
CA ALA A 130 21.48 -3.79 7.77
C ALA A 130 20.93 -2.84 8.84
N ILE A 131 19.89 -3.26 9.58
CA ILE A 131 19.33 -2.48 10.69
C ILE A 131 20.35 -2.38 11.83
N ALA A 132 20.96 -3.49 12.24
CA ALA A 132 21.93 -3.56 13.34
C ALA A 132 23.21 -2.74 13.09
N LYS A 133 23.60 -2.56 11.82
CA LYS A 133 24.77 -1.74 11.41
C LYS A 133 24.42 -0.28 11.13
N SER A 134 23.15 0.11 11.26
CA SER A 134 22.66 1.46 10.94
C SER A 134 22.50 2.35 12.19
N GLN A 135 22.05 3.59 11.96
CA GLN A 135 21.60 4.50 13.02
C GLN A 135 20.43 3.96 13.86
N TYR A 136 19.79 2.86 13.43
CA TYR A 136 18.67 2.22 14.11
C TYR A 136 19.06 1.03 15.00
N LYS A 137 20.35 0.78 15.21
CA LYS A 137 20.86 -0.38 15.97
C LYS A 137 20.26 -0.57 17.38
N ASP A 138 19.87 0.51 18.04
CA ASP A 138 19.31 0.49 19.40
C ASP A 138 17.77 0.68 19.40
N TRP A 139 17.12 0.52 18.24
CA TRP A 139 15.66 0.61 18.12
C TRP A 139 15.03 -0.76 18.21
N ASN A 140 13.84 -0.82 18.81
CA ASN A 140 13.06 -2.04 18.87
C ASN A 140 12.40 -2.31 17.51
N ILE A 141 12.64 -3.49 16.96
CA ILE A 141 12.00 -3.96 15.73
C ILE A 141 10.64 -4.56 16.09
N SER A 142 9.56 -4.08 15.47
CA SER A 142 8.23 -4.67 15.64
C SER A 142 8.23 -6.13 15.18
N LYS A 143 7.57 -7.02 15.93
CA LYS A 143 7.46 -8.45 15.57
C LYS A 143 6.79 -8.66 14.22
N ASP A 144 5.76 -7.88 13.93
CA ASP A 144 5.03 -7.94 12.67
C ASP A 144 5.73 -7.14 11.57
N LYS A 145 5.83 -7.72 10.38
CA LYS A 145 6.44 -7.11 9.20
C LYS A 145 5.44 -7.04 8.06
N GLU A 146 5.70 -6.18 7.09
CA GLU A 146 4.97 -6.25 5.81
C GLU A 146 5.96 -6.54 4.68
N LEU A 147 5.56 -7.39 3.73
CA LEU A 147 6.29 -7.69 2.52
C LEU A 147 5.48 -7.20 1.33
N ILE A 148 6.07 -6.29 0.54
CA ILE A 148 5.47 -5.78 -0.69
C ILE A 148 6.20 -6.43 -1.86
N THR A 149 5.48 -7.21 -2.66
CA THR A 149 5.97 -7.79 -3.91
C THR A 149 5.37 -7.03 -5.10
N VAL A 150 6.19 -6.60 -6.06
CA VAL A 150 5.76 -5.76 -7.18
C VAL A 150 6.06 -6.43 -8.52
N GLY A 151 5.06 -6.46 -9.40
CA GLY A 151 5.19 -6.91 -10.78
C GLY A 151 5.51 -8.39 -10.96
N GLY A 152 5.63 -8.81 -12.21
CA GLY A 152 5.99 -10.19 -12.59
C GLY A 152 7.45 -10.57 -12.29
N GLU A 153 8.33 -9.60 -12.03
CA GLU A 153 9.70 -9.86 -11.54
C GLU A 153 9.74 -10.16 -10.04
N HIS A 154 8.61 -10.01 -9.34
CA HIS A 154 8.48 -10.22 -7.89
C HIS A 154 9.52 -9.43 -7.08
N VAL A 155 9.73 -8.15 -7.43
CA VAL A 155 10.62 -7.27 -6.67
C VAL A 155 10.05 -7.09 -5.26
N LYS A 156 10.84 -7.44 -4.24
CA LYS A 156 10.37 -7.41 -2.85
C LYS A 156 10.92 -6.25 -2.03
N HIS A 157 10.04 -5.63 -1.27
CA HIS A 157 10.35 -4.60 -0.29
C HIS A 157 9.77 -4.97 1.06
N TYR A 158 10.63 -5.01 2.09
CA TYR A 158 10.23 -5.20 3.47
C TYR A 158 9.90 -3.85 4.09
N VAL A 159 8.74 -3.79 4.75
CA VAL A 159 8.30 -2.66 5.56
C VAL A 159 8.47 -3.05 7.02
N VAL A 160 9.40 -2.37 7.69
CA VAL A 160 9.77 -2.67 9.08
C VAL A 160 9.42 -1.47 9.95
N LYS A 161 8.60 -1.70 10.97
CA LYS A 161 8.23 -0.68 11.95
C LYS A 161 9.17 -0.76 13.14
N LEU A 162 9.76 0.37 13.51
CA LEU A 162 10.68 0.51 14.63
C LEU A 162 10.12 1.44 15.69
N SER A 163 10.52 1.24 16.94
CA SER A 163 10.25 2.16 18.04
C SER A 163 11.45 2.40 18.95
N LYS A 164 11.54 3.60 19.52
CA LYS A 164 12.50 3.97 20.57
C LYS A 164 11.84 4.98 21.51
N GLY A 165 11.38 4.51 22.67
CA GLY A 165 10.45 5.28 23.50
C GLY A 165 9.19 5.62 22.70
N ASP A 166 8.83 6.91 22.66
CA ASP A 166 7.66 7.42 21.92
C ASP A 166 7.94 7.68 20.43
N GLN A 167 9.19 7.49 19.98
CA GLN A 167 9.55 7.69 18.59
C GLN A 167 9.22 6.45 17.76
N HIS A 168 8.59 6.66 16.60
CA HIS A 168 8.28 5.61 15.64
C HIS A 168 8.93 5.90 14.29
N LYS A 169 9.44 4.85 13.64
CA LYS A 169 9.99 4.93 12.28
C LYS A 169 9.50 3.76 11.45
N THR A 170 9.15 4.02 10.18
CA THR A 170 8.92 2.96 9.20
C THR A 170 10.08 2.95 8.22
N LEU A 171 10.70 1.79 8.06
CA LEU A 171 11.77 1.56 7.12
C LEU A 171 11.26 0.74 5.93
N PHE A 172 11.77 1.06 4.75
CA PHE A 172 11.57 0.29 3.54
C PHE A 172 12.94 -0.26 3.14
N ILE A 173 13.05 -1.57 2.99
CA ILE A 173 14.34 -2.24 2.77
C ILE A 173 14.16 -3.28 1.65
N ASP A 174 15.09 -3.36 0.70
CA ASP A 174 15.09 -4.41 -0.32
C ASP A 174 15.64 -5.75 0.20
N GLU A 175 15.56 -6.82 -0.59
CA GLU A 175 16.08 -8.15 -0.23
C GLU A 175 17.60 -8.21 0.01
N LYS A 176 18.34 -7.17 -0.42
CA LYS A 176 19.78 -7.06 -0.25
C LYS A 176 20.16 -6.30 1.02
N GLY A 177 19.19 -5.75 1.75
CA GLY A 177 19.42 -4.93 2.95
C GLY A 177 19.62 -3.44 2.64
N ASN A 178 19.35 -2.97 1.43
CA ASN A 178 19.47 -1.54 1.11
C ASN A 178 18.26 -0.77 1.61
N PHE A 179 18.49 0.32 2.35
CA PHE A 179 17.43 1.24 2.76
C PHE A 179 16.89 2.00 1.55
N LEU A 180 15.57 1.96 1.38
CA LEU A 180 14.87 2.64 0.31
C LEU A 180 14.26 3.96 0.83
N PRO A 181 14.23 5.01 0.00
CA PRO A 181 13.71 6.31 0.43
C PRO A 181 12.20 6.27 0.64
N HIS A 182 11.72 6.98 1.66
CA HIS A 182 10.31 7.28 1.86
C HIS A 182 9.83 8.26 0.78
N VAL A 183 8.68 8.01 0.16
CA VAL A 183 8.09 8.86 -0.90
C VAL A 183 6.61 9.03 -0.65
#